data_AF-A0A7Y8CMH4-F1
#
_entry.id   AF-A0A7Y8CMH4-F1
#
_cell.length_a   1.000
_cell.length_b   1.000
_cell.length_c   1.000
_cell.angle_alpha   90.00
_cell.angle_beta   90.00
_cell.angle_gamma   90.00
#
_symmetry.space_group_name_H-M   'P 1'
#
loop_
_entity.id
_entity.type
_entity.pdbx_description
1 polymer ?
#
loop_
_entity_poly.entity_id
_entity_poly.type
_entity_poly.pdbx_seq_one_letter_code
_entity_poly.pdbx_strand_id
1 'polypeptide(L)'
;MLRFGFLEGDAVVKANRAVYDPQTWRNPQPFAANGSTADELAVVLNELELQHATGVAEPDEAAAELMKKQGAAIVVVKGGTRGAIVYERSGHSSHIPAYRSSRVFKIGTGDVFSAMFALHWAQEGVEAAKAADLASRSVSLYCETRNFGFDRALMSRLLPVSGAAGGSVSLEGATETLGQRFVMEEARFALRELGMDVHCPELEFGSNNTSASAILVIDDGLSLESLSRIQVAKATAIPLVTLHERADTPNSVADSDWITDDFTTAMYLTAWAAKSKKTDKQ
;
A
#
# COMPACT_ATOMS: atom_id res chain seq x y z
N MET A 1 -0.99 21.06 14.06
CA MET A 1 0.47 20.84 14.03
C MET A 1 0.73 19.37 13.68
N LEU A 2 1.73 19.06 12.85
CA LEU A 2 2.22 17.69 12.64
C LEU A 2 3.56 17.53 13.38
N ARG A 3 3.71 16.45 14.12
CA ARG A 3 4.99 16.04 14.73
C ARG A 3 5.36 14.66 14.24
N PHE A 4 6.56 14.55 13.69
CA PHE A 4 7.22 13.29 13.42
C PHE A 4 8.09 12.88 14.62
N GLY A 5 8.26 11.59 14.84
CA GLY A 5 9.37 11.08 15.64
C GLY A 5 10.69 11.34 14.92
N PHE A 6 11.72 11.75 15.65
CA PHE A 6 13.07 11.98 15.12
C PHE A 6 14.05 10.99 15.76
N LEU A 7 15.06 10.57 15.00
CA LEU A 7 16.19 9.79 15.52
C LEU A 7 17.09 10.65 16.42
N GLU A 8 17.33 11.90 16.02
CA GLU A 8 18.18 12.85 16.71
C GLU A 8 17.37 14.09 17.11
N GLY A 9 16.96 14.14 18.37
CA GLY A 9 16.26 15.27 18.96
C GLY A 9 14.75 15.09 19.07
N ASP A 10 14.08 16.15 19.52
CA ASP A 10 12.63 16.16 19.67
C ASP A 10 12.07 17.57 19.57
N ALA A 11 10.80 17.69 19.18
CA ALA A 11 10.06 18.93 19.13
C ALA A 11 8.93 18.93 20.17
N VAL A 12 8.97 19.88 21.10
CA VAL A 12 7.88 20.07 22.08
C VAL A 12 6.78 20.88 21.41
N VAL A 13 5.61 20.26 21.23
CA VAL A 13 4.47 20.85 20.54
C VAL A 13 3.37 21.22 21.52
N LYS A 14 2.81 22.43 21.39
CA LYS A 14 1.55 22.83 22.02
C LYS A 14 0.60 23.28 20.93
N ALA A 15 -0.53 22.58 20.77
CA ALA A 15 -1.49 22.87 19.71
C ALA A 15 -2.92 22.54 20.14
N ASN A 16 -3.92 23.17 19.53
CA ASN A 16 -5.30 22.72 19.69
C ASN A 16 -5.46 21.31 19.08
N ARG A 17 -5.13 21.16 17.79
CA ARG A 17 -5.02 19.84 17.11
C ARG A 17 -3.58 19.47 16.78
N ALA A 18 -3.17 18.27 17.17
CA ALA A 18 -1.88 17.68 16.81
C ALA A 18 -2.05 16.34 16.10
N VAL A 19 -1.30 16.15 15.02
CA VAL A 19 -1.08 14.84 14.40
C VAL A 19 0.30 14.36 14.81
N TYR A 20 0.39 13.13 15.30
CA TYR A 20 1.64 12.50 15.70
C TYR A 20 1.88 11.25 14.86
N ASP A 21 3.02 11.23 14.16
CA ASP A 21 3.51 10.06 13.44
C ASP A 21 4.83 9.62 14.11
N PRO A 22 4.84 8.49 14.85
CA PRO A 22 6.01 8.09 15.62
C PRO A 22 7.24 7.74 14.78
N GLN A 23 7.09 7.41 13.49
CA GLN A 23 8.18 7.03 12.58
C GLN A 23 9.08 5.88 13.07
N THR A 24 8.61 5.09 14.04
CA THR A 24 9.35 3.96 14.60
C THR A 24 8.42 2.86 15.09
N TRP A 25 8.78 1.62 14.78
CA TRP A 25 8.16 0.42 15.34
C TRP A 25 8.80 0.00 16.67
N ARG A 26 10.00 0.50 17.01
CA ARG A 26 10.71 0.15 18.25
C ARG A 26 10.30 1.09 19.37
N ASN A 27 9.31 0.67 20.16
CA ASN A 27 8.86 1.35 21.37
C ASN A 27 8.55 2.85 21.16
N PRO A 28 7.58 3.18 20.27
CA PRO A 28 7.24 4.57 19.98
C PRO A 28 6.82 5.29 21.27
N GLN A 29 7.53 6.36 21.60
CA GLN A 29 7.24 7.13 22.80
C GLN A 29 5.86 7.77 22.69
N PRO A 30 5.12 7.90 23.81
CA PRO A 30 3.88 8.65 23.85
C PRO A 30 4.07 10.09 23.35
N PHE A 31 3.05 10.67 22.72
CA PHE A 31 3.12 12.05 22.22
C PHE A 31 3.54 13.02 23.35
N ALA A 32 3.00 12.84 24.54
CA ALA A 32 3.26 13.68 25.71
C ALA A 32 4.60 13.40 26.43
N ALA A 33 5.38 12.39 26.01
CA ALA A 33 6.59 11.95 26.73
C ALA A 33 7.66 13.05 26.85
N ASN A 34 7.69 14.00 25.92
CA ASN A 34 8.63 15.13 25.91
C ASN A 34 8.03 16.44 26.46
N GLY A 35 6.82 16.39 27.02
CA GLY A 35 6.07 17.56 27.46
C GLY A 35 5.20 18.22 26.38
N SER A 36 5.02 17.60 25.22
CA SER A 36 4.05 18.05 24.22
C SER A 36 2.61 17.88 24.72
N THR A 37 1.72 18.78 24.31
CA THR A 37 0.31 18.79 24.70
C THR A 37 -0.58 19.15 23.51
N ALA A 38 -1.74 18.50 23.41
CA ALA A 38 -2.78 18.87 22.46
C ALA A 38 -4.17 18.66 23.04
N ASP A 39 -5.13 19.54 22.68
CA ASP A 39 -6.53 19.39 23.09
C ASP A 39 -7.17 18.19 22.37
N GLU A 40 -6.84 18.02 21.09
CA GLU A 40 -7.20 16.88 20.26
C GLU A 40 -5.95 16.30 19.59
N LEU A 41 -5.70 15.01 19.82
CA LEU A 41 -4.56 14.28 19.26
C LEU A 41 -5.04 13.21 18.26
N ALA A 42 -4.44 13.19 17.07
CA ALA A 42 -4.51 12.07 16.15
C ALA A 42 -3.16 11.37 16.07
N VAL A 43 -3.13 10.05 16.13
CA VAL A 43 -1.92 9.26 15.91
C VAL A 43 -2.01 8.56 14.56
N VAL A 44 -1.00 8.72 13.71
CA VAL A 44 -0.94 8.13 12.37
C VAL A 44 0.24 7.17 12.31
N LEU A 45 -0.04 5.90 12.02
CA LEU A 45 0.96 4.83 12.01
C LEU A 45 0.56 3.72 11.05
N ASN A 46 1.47 2.81 10.71
CA ASN A 46 1.14 1.63 9.93
C ASN A 46 0.71 0.44 10.83
N GLU A 47 0.20 -0.63 10.23
CA GLU A 47 -0.26 -1.82 10.97
C GLU A 47 0.83 -2.49 11.81
N LEU A 48 2.07 -2.56 11.29
CA LEU A 48 3.19 -3.15 12.00
C LEU A 48 3.56 -2.31 13.24
N GLU A 49 3.63 -1.00 13.10
CA GLU A 49 3.86 -0.05 14.20
C GLU A 49 2.76 -0.16 15.25
N LEU A 50 1.51 -0.35 14.83
CA LEU A 50 0.37 -0.50 15.74
C LEU A 50 0.53 -1.75 16.61
N GLN A 51 0.75 -2.90 15.98
CA GLN A 51 0.94 -4.18 16.67
C GLN A 51 2.13 -4.12 17.63
N HIS A 52 3.23 -3.47 17.25
CA HIS A 52 4.40 -3.32 18.12
C HIS A 52 4.16 -2.35 19.28
N ALA A 53 3.40 -1.27 19.09
CA ALA A 53 3.10 -0.30 20.13
C ALA A 53 2.15 -0.84 21.21
N THR A 54 1.28 -1.79 20.85
CA THR A 54 0.27 -2.34 21.76
C THR A 54 0.61 -3.74 22.26
N GLY A 55 1.27 -4.55 21.44
CA GLY A 55 1.43 -5.99 21.67
C GLY A 55 0.17 -6.80 21.32
N VAL A 56 -0.82 -6.18 20.66
CA VAL A 56 -2.11 -6.80 20.31
C VAL A 56 -2.16 -7.08 18.81
N ALA A 57 -2.56 -8.31 18.47
CA ALA A 57 -2.61 -8.77 17.08
C ALA A 57 -3.84 -8.27 16.33
N GLU A 58 -5.01 -8.26 16.99
CA GLU A 58 -6.28 -7.82 16.40
C GLU A 58 -6.27 -6.29 16.17
N PRO A 59 -6.40 -5.80 14.92
CA PRO A 59 -6.20 -4.39 14.59
C PRO A 59 -7.15 -3.44 15.33
N ASP A 60 -8.42 -3.80 15.47
CA ASP A 60 -9.44 -2.96 16.12
C ASP A 60 -9.18 -2.83 17.63
N GLU A 61 -8.81 -3.94 18.28
CA GLU A 61 -8.44 -3.95 19.69
C GLU A 61 -7.15 -3.17 19.94
N ALA A 62 -6.15 -3.34 19.08
CA ALA A 62 -4.90 -2.60 19.12
C ALA A 62 -5.13 -1.09 18.95
N ALA A 63 -5.94 -0.67 17.97
CA ALA A 63 -6.26 0.74 17.77
C ALA A 63 -6.94 1.36 19.00
N ALA A 64 -7.90 0.65 19.59
CA ALA A 64 -8.58 1.08 20.81
C ALA A 64 -7.62 1.18 22.01
N GLU A 65 -6.68 0.24 22.16
CA GLU A 65 -5.67 0.29 23.22
C GLU A 65 -4.69 1.45 23.03
N LEU A 66 -4.17 1.63 21.82
CA LEU A 66 -3.26 2.74 21.52
C LEU A 66 -3.93 4.09 21.79
N MET A 67 -5.20 4.22 21.39
CA MET A 67 -5.99 5.42 21.62
C MET A 67 -6.10 5.76 23.11
N LYS A 68 -6.35 4.74 23.96
CA LYS A 68 -6.38 4.90 25.43
C LYS A 68 -5.00 5.27 25.98
N LYS A 69 -3.94 4.54 25.59
CA LYS A 69 -2.55 4.77 26.03
C LYS A 69 -2.07 6.19 25.73
N GLN A 70 -2.41 6.72 24.55
CA GLN A 70 -1.98 8.04 24.08
C GLN A 70 -2.93 9.17 24.48
N GLY A 71 -4.14 8.87 24.97
CA GLY A 71 -5.19 9.87 25.10
C GLY A 71 -5.57 10.49 23.75
N ALA A 72 -5.49 9.73 22.65
CA ALA A 72 -5.78 10.20 21.30
C ALA A 72 -7.28 10.26 21.03
N ALA A 73 -7.74 11.26 20.28
CA ALA A 73 -9.10 11.34 19.77
C ALA A 73 -9.28 10.43 18.54
N ILE A 74 -8.22 10.30 17.73
CA ILE A 74 -8.20 9.56 16.47
C ILE A 74 -6.93 8.70 16.39
N VAL A 75 -7.07 7.50 15.82
CA VAL A 75 -5.95 6.67 15.37
C VAL A 75 -6.16 6.34 13.90
N VAL A 76 -5.18 6.64 13.05
CA VAL A 76 -5.21 6.28 11.62
C VAL A 76 -4.17 5.20 11.37
N VAL A 77 -4.62 4.06 10.86
CA VAL A 77 -3.79 2.90 10.56
C VAL A 77 -3.61 2.79 9.05
N LYS A 78 -2.38 3.01 8.58
CA LYS A 78 -1.98 2.95 7.16
C LYS A 78 -1.74 1.48 6.75
N GLY A 79 -2.42 1.04 5.69
CA GLY A 79 -2.40 -0.34 5.18
C GLY A 79 -1.84 -0.49 3.75
N GLY A 80 -1.09 0.50 3.24
CA GLY A 80 -0.44 0.43 1.93
C GLY A 80 -1.43 0.22 0.78
N THR A 81 -1.36 -0.94 0.10
CA THR A 81 -2.30 -1.31 -0.97
C THR A 81 -3.74 -1.50 -0.49
N ARG A 82 -4.00 -1.54 0.82
CA ARG A 82 -5.34 -1.59 1.43
C ARG A 82 -5.92 -0.20 1.74
N GLY A 83 -5.14 0.87 1.63
CA GLY A 83 -5.58 2.21 2.03
C GLY A 83 -5.31 2.47 3.50
N ALA A 84 -6.31 2.91 4.25
CA ALA A 84 -6.18 3.19 5.68
C ALA A 84 -7.49 2.92 6.43
N ILE A 85 -7.40 2.74 7.75
CA ILE A 85 -8.57 2.71 8.64
C ILE A 85 -8.44 3.85 9.64
N VAL A 86 -9.51 4.62 9.79
CA VAL A 86 -9.63 5.69 10.79
C VAL A 86 -10.47 5.18 11.94
N TYR A 87 -9.92 5.21 13.15
CA TYR A 87 -10.60 4.88 14.39
C TYR A 87 -10.83 6.15 15.20
N GLU A 88 -12.05 6.31 15.71
CA GLU A 88 -12.44 7.44 16.55
C GLU A 88 -12.77 7.00 17.97
N ARG A 89 -12.55 7.90 18.94
CA ARG A 89 -12.87 7.65 20.36
C ARG A 89 -14.33 7.31 20.62
N SER A 90 -15.23 7.71 19.72
CA SER A 90 -16.65 7.34 19.74
C SER A 90 -16.89 5.84 19.56
N GLY A 91 -15.88 5.07 19.14
CA GLY A 91 -15.98 3.67 18.76
C GLY A 91 -16.32 3.46 17.28
N HIS A 92 -16.49 4.54 16.50
CA HIS A 92 -16.68 4.44 15.07
C HIS A 92 -15.35 4.16 14.34
N SER A 93 -15.40 3.32 13.32
CA SER A 93 -14.27 3.08 12.41
C SER A 93 -14.71 3.29 10.96
N SER A 94 -13.81 3.84 10.15
CA SER A 94 -14.04 4.15 8.74
C SER A 94 -12.89 3.61 7.89
N HIS A 95 -13.20 2.76 6.93
CA HIS A 95 -12.23 2.29 5.94
C HIS A 95 -12.10 3.31 4.81
N ILE A 96 -10.85 3.69 4.51
CA ILE A 96 -10.48 4.61 3.45
C ILE A 96 -9.74 3.81 2.38
N PRO A 97 -10.23 3.80 1.13
CA PRO A 97 -9.58 3.02 0.08
C PRO A 97 -8.21 3.58 -0.29
N ALA A 98 -7.35 2.71 -0.81
CA ALA A 98 -6.23 3.16 -1.65
C ALA A 98 -6.79 3.67 -2.99
N TYR A 99 -6.08 4.58 -3.65
CA TYR A 99 -6.46 5.09 -4.96
C TYR A 99 -5.42 4.67 -6.00
N ARG A 100 -5.88 4.14 -7.14
CA ARG A 100 -5.00 3.66 -8.21
C ARG A 100 -4.16 4.81 -8.76
N SER A 101 -2.84 4.61 -8.82
CA SER A 101 -1.91 5.45 -9.55
C SER A 101 -1.37 4.67 -10.76
N SER A 102 -1.08 5.36 -11.87
CA SER A 102 -0.53 4.71 -13.07
C SER A 102 0.92 4.26 -12.89
N ARG A 103 1.64 4.91 -11.97
CA ARG A 103 2.99 4.56 -11.52
C ARG A 103 3.08 4.64 -9.99
N VAL A 104 3.99 3.88 -9.39
CA VAL A 104 4.15 3.83 -7.92
C VAL A 104 5.57 4.18 -7.48
N PHE A 105 5.75 5.44 -7.07
CA PHE A 105 6.90 5.86 -6.27
C PHE A 105 6.57 5.79 -4.76
N LYS A 106 7.11 4.79 -4.07
CA LYS A 106 6.69 4.45 -2.69
C LYS A 106 7.39 5.25 -1.58
N ILE A 107 8.56 5.82 -1.85
CA ILE A 107 9.36 6.54 -0.85
C ILE A 107 8.63 7.84 -0.46
N GLY A 108 8.53 8.13 0.84
CA GLY A 108 7.91 9.36 1.34
C GLY A 108 6.38 9.36 1.35
N THR A 109 5.70 8.32 0.84
CA THR A 109 4.23 8.30 0.80
C THR A 109 3.59 8.35 2.19
N GLY A 110 4.26 7.81 3.21
CA GLY A 110 3.82 7.88 4.60
C GLY A 110 3.81 9.32 5.11
N ASP A 111 4.86 10.09 4.78
CA ASP A 111 4.99 11.48 5.20
C ASP A 111 4.01 12.37 4.45
N VAL A 112 3.79 12.12 3.15
CA VAL A 112 2.74 12.80 2.37
C VAL A 112 1.37 12.53 2.99
N PHE A 113 1.06 11.29 3.36
CA PHE A 113 -0.20 10.98 4.02
C PHE A 113 -0.34 11.76 5.33
N SER A 114 0.66 11.71 6.21
CA SER A 114 0.63 12.38 7.52
C SER A 114 0.54 13.90 7.39
N ALA A 115 1.24 14.49 6.42
CA ALA A 115 1.19 15.92 6.10
C ALA A 115 -0.19 16.36 5.61
N MET A 116 -0.76 15.64 4.63
CA MET A 116 -2.06 15.98 4.06
C MET A 116 -3.21 15.72 5.04
N PHE A 117 -3.11 14.66 5.84
CA PHE A 117 -4.04 14.43 6.94
C PHE A 117 -3.98 15.57 7.97
N ALA A 118 -2.79 16.01 8.36
CA ALA A 118 -2.64 17.14 9.29
C ALA A 118 -3.18 18.45 8.72
N LEU A 119 -2.97 18.72 7.42
CA LEU A 119 -3.57 19.88 6.75
C LEU A 119 -5.10 19.84 6.86
N HIS A 120 -5.73 18.74 6.44
CA HIS A 120 -7.19 18.68 6.38
C HIS A 120 -7.84 18.56 7.76
N TRP A 121 -7.35 17.66 8.62
CA TRP A 121 -7.96 17.41 9.93
C TRP A 121 -7.58 18.46 10.98
N ALA A 122 -6.27 18.76 11.11
CA ALA A 122 -5.78 19.62 12.20
C ALA A 122 -5.87 21.10 11.86
N GLN A 123 -5.64 21.50 10.60
CA GLN A 123 -5.65 22.91 10.18
C GLN A 123 -6.99 23.35 9.58
N GLU A 124 -7.59 22.58 8.66
CA GLU A 124 -8.86 22.94 8.03
C GLU A 124 -10.10 22.50 8.84
N GLY A 125 -9.92 21.66 9.86
CA GLY A 125 -11.02 21.21 10.73
C GLY A 125 -11.94 20.16 10.11
N VAL A 126 -11.53 19.52 9.01
CA VAL A 126 -12.30 18.48 8.31
C VAL A 126 -12.43 17.23 9.19
N GLU A 127 -13.56 16.51 9.07
CA GLU A 127 -13.76 15.22 9.74
C GLU A 127 -12.67 14.19 9.40
N ALA A 128 -12.31 13.35 10.36
CA ALA A 128 -11.15 12.47 10.29
C ALA A 128 -11.19 11.52 9.08
N ALA A 129 -12.32 10.85 8.83
CA ALA A 129 -12.49 9.98 7.68
C ALA A 129 -12.28 10.72 6.34
N LYS A 130 -12.87 11.92 6.21
CA LYS A 130 -12.76 12.75 5.00
C LYS A 130 -11.35 13.33 4.82
N ALA A 131 -10.68 13.69 5.90
CA ALA A 131 -9.29 14.14 5.87
C ALA A 131 -8.35 13.00 5.43
N ALA A 132 -8.59 11.78 5.93
CA ALA A 132 -7.83 10.59 5.52
C ALA A 132 -8.11 10.20 4.05
N ASP A 133 -9.33 10.37 3.55
CA ASP A 133 -9.65 10.20 2.14
C ASP A 133 -8.84 11.16 1.24
N LEU A 134 -8.84 12.44 1.59
CA LEU A 134 -8.05 13.46 0.87
C LEU A 134 -6.54 13.17 0.94
N ALA A 135 -6.06 12.68 2.09
CA ALA A 135 -4.66 12.25 2.24
C ALA A 135 -4.34 11.04 1.34
N SER A 136 -5.21 10.02 1.28
CA SER A 136 -5.05 8.85 0.42
C SER A 136 -5.03 9.23 -1.07
N ARG A 137 -5.91 10.13 -1.50
CA ARG A 137 -5.91 10.69 -2.86
C ARG A 137 -4.63 11.47 -3.18
N SER A 138 -4.14 12.26 -2.23
CA SER A 138 -2.89 13.00 -2.38
C SER A 138 -1.69 12.07 -2.52
N VAL A 139 -1.64 10.99 -1.75
CA VAL A 139 -0.62 9.93 -1.87
C VAL A 139 -0.63 9.33 -3.28
N SER A 140 -1.80 9.03 -3.83
CA SER A 140 -1.91 8.48 -5.19
C SER A 140 -1.33 9.42 -6.26
N LEU A 141 -1.64 10.72 -6.19
CA LEU A 141 -1.04 11.73 -7.11
C LEU A 141 0.48 11.86 -6.93
N TYR A 142 0.95 11.81 -5.68
CA TYR A 142 2.38 11.84 -5.38
C TYR A 142 3.10 10.59 -5.89
N CYS A 143 2.55 9.40 -5.69
CA CYS A 143 3.08 8.13 -6.20
C CYS A 143 3.31 8.19 -7.71
N GLU A 144 2.39 8.82 -8.44
CA GLU A 144 2.44 8.91 -9.89
C GLU A 144 3.45 9.95 -10.39
N THR A 145 3.46 11.14 -9.77
CA THR A 145 4.15 12.32 -10.34
C THR A 145 5.38 12.75 -9.57
N ARG A 146 5.53 12.30 -8.31
CA ARG A 146 6.52 12.78 -7.32
C ARG A 146 6.44 14.28 -7.02
N ASN A 147 5.34 14.91 -7.39
CA ASN A 147 5.08 16.33 -7.16
C ASN A 147 4.18 16.51 -5.95
N PHE A 148 4.32 17.67 -5.29
CA PHE A 148 3.49 18.07 -4.15
C PHE A 148 2.28 18.93 -4.57
N GLY A 149 1.89 18.87 -5.84
CA GLY A 149 0.73 19.56 -6.38
C GLY A 149 -0.52 18.71 -6.25
N PHE A 150 -1.38 19.02 -5.28
CA PHE A 150 -2.61 18.24 -4.99
C PHE A 150 -3.86 18.96 -5.49
N ASP A 151 -4.09 18.92 -6.80
CA ASP A 151 -5.27 19.50 -7.43
C ASP A 151 -6.55 18.74 -7.03
N ARG A 152 -7.54 19.46 -6.47
CA ARG A 152 -8.80 18.85 -5.99
C ARG A 152 -9.64 18.24 -7.11
N ALA A 153 -9.62 18.82 -8.31
CA ALA A 153 -10.34 18.29 -9.47
C ALA A 153 -9.69 16.99 -9.98
N LEU A 154 -8.36 16.88 -9.95
CA LEU A 154 -7.67 15.61 -10.23
C LEU A 154 -7.99 14.57 -9.15
N MET A 155 -7.85 14.93 -7.87
CA MET A 155 -8.15 14.03 -6.76
C MET A 155 -9.56 13.44 -6.85
N SER A 156 -10.56 14.23 -7.23
CA SER A 156 -11.96 13.78 -7.35
C SER A 156 -12.20 12.70 -8.41
N ARG A 157 -11.31 12.61 -9.42
CA ARG A 157 -11.39 11.66 -10.53
C ARG A 157 -10.65 10.34 -10.27
N LEU A 158 -9.89 10.26 -9.17
CA LEU A 158 -9.16 9.04 -8.82
C LEU A 158 -10.11 7.89 -8.49
N LEU A 159 -9.79 6.73 -9.03
CA LEU A 159 -10.54 5.51 -8.83
C LEU A 159 -10.08 4.78 -7.57
N PRO A 160 -10.98 4.48 -6.62
CA PRO A 160 -10.63 3.68 -5.47
C PRO A 160 -10.27 2.26 -5.90
N VAL A 161 -9.32 1.66 -5.20
CA VAL A 161 -9.02 0.23 -5.30
C VAL A 161 -10.08 -0.51 -4.48
N SER A 162 -11.01 -1.14 -5.18
CA SER A 162 -12.04 -2.00 -4.59
C SER A 162 -11.50 -3.43 -4.39
N GLY A 163 -11.82 -4.07 -3.26
CA GLY A 163 -11.47 -5.48 -3.05
C GLY A 163 -11.30 -5.86 -1.58
N ALA A 164 -11.44 -7.15 -1.28
CA ALA A 164 -11.09 -7.68 0.05
C ALA A 164 -9.56 -7.71 0.24
N ALA A 165 -9.11 -7.83 1.48
CA ALA A 165 -7.70 -8.10 1.76
C ALA A 165 -7.29 -9.48 1.20
N GLY A 166 -6.04 -9.58 0.73
CA GLY A 166 -5.51 -10.83 0.15
C GLY A 166 -5.72 -10.94 -1.36
N GLY A 167 -5.36 -12.10 -1.90
CA GLY A 167 -5.41 -12.41 -3.33
C GLY A 167 -4.32 -13.40 -3.69
N SER A 168 -4.64 -14.35 -4.57
CA SER A 168 -3.66 -15.30 -5.10
C SER A 168 -3.01 -14.73 -6.37
N VAL A 169 -1.69 -14.82 -6.47
CA VAL A 169 -0.90 -14.37 -7.62
C VAL A 169 -0.08 -15.54 -8.15
N SER A 170 -0.15 -15.78 -9.46
CA SER A 170 0.83 -16.61 -10.16
C SER A 170 1.97 -15.72 -10.64
N LEU A 171 3.21 -16.09 -10.32
CA LEU A 171 4.42 -15.40 -10.76
C LEU A 171 5.13 -16.22 -11.84
N GLU A 172 5.11 -15.70 -13.06
CA GLU A 172 5.73 -16.29 -14.25
C GLU A 172 6.99 -15.51 -14.65
N GLY A 173 8.06 -16.21 -15.01
CA GLY A 173 9.33 -15.60 -15.39
C GLY A 173 10.43 -16.65 -15.51
N ALA A 174 11.58 -16.29 -16.06
CA ALA A 174 12.70 -17.23 -16.21
C ALA A 174 13.46 -17.43 -14.90
N THR A 175 14.20 -18.53 -14.78
CA THR A 175 15.08 -18.82 -13.63
C THR A 175 16.48 -19.33 -14.03
N GLU A 176 16.81 -19.28 -15.33
CA GLU A 176 18.03 -19.87 -15.91
C GLU A 176 19.32 -19.18 -15.49
N THR A 177 19.25 -17.88 -15.14
CA THR A 177 20.37 -17.11 -14.63
C THR A 177 20.14 -16.69 -13.17
N LEU A 178 21.23 -16.42 -12.45
CA LEU A 178 21.16 -15.90 -11.08
C LEU A 178 20.36 -14.60 -10.99
N GLY A 179 20.51 -13.71 -11.99
CA GLY A 179 19.78 -12.45 -12.06
C GLY A 179 18.27 -12.67 -12.17
N GLN A 180 17.85 -13.50 -13.13
CA GLN A 180 16.44 -13.86 -13.31
C GLN A 180 15.85 -14.50 -12.05
N ARG A 181 16.55 -15.47 -11.46
CA ARG A 181 16.10 -16.11 -10.21
C ARG A 181 16.00 -15.13 -9.05
N PHE A 182 16.95 -14.20 -8.92
CA PHE A 182 16.91 -13.18 -7.88
C PHE A 182 15.69 -12.27 -8.03
N VAL A 183 15.41 -11.79 -9.24
CA VAL A 183 14.24 -10.94 -9.52
C VAL A 183 12.93 -11.67 -9.24
N MET A 184 12.84 -12.96 -9.58
CA MET A 184 11.67 -13.80 -9.26
C MET A 184 11.46 -13.94 -7.74
N GLU A 185 12.53 -14.20 -6.98
CA GLU A 185 12.45 -14.32 -5.52
C GLU A 185 12.08 -12.98 -4.85
N GLU A 186 12.65 -11.87 -5.32
CA GLU A 186 12.34 -10.53 -4.82
C GLU A 186 10.89 -10.14 -5.13
N ALA A 187 10.40 -10.44 -6.35
CA ALA A 187 8.99 -10.19 -6.70
C ALA A 187 8.05 -11.01 -5.82
N ARG A 188 8.39 -12.28 -5.57
CA ARG A 188 7.64 -13.16 -4.67
C ARG A 188 7.61 -12.62 -3.24
N PHE A 189 8.76 -12.17 -2.73
CA PHE A 189 8.88 -11.57 -1.41
C PHE A 189 8.04 -10.28 -1.31
N ALA A 190 8.22 -9.35 -2.25
CA ALA A 190 7.52 -8.07 -2.27
C ALA A 190 6.00 -8.23 -2.34
N LEU A 191 5.49 -9.13 -3.19
CA LEU A 191 4.05 -9.41 -3.27
C LEU A 191 3.49 -10.00 -1.97
N ARG A 192 4.25 -10.87 -1.29
CA ARG A 192 3.87 -11.41 0.03
C ARG A 192 3.81 -10.33 1.11
N GLU A 193 4.76 -9.40 1.12
CA GLU A 193 4.74 -8.23 2.00
C GLU A 193 3.52 -7.31 1.72
N LEU A 194 3.03 -7.29 0.48
CA LEU A 194 1.77 -6.62 0.11
C LEU A 194 0.51 -7.42 0.51
N GLY A 195 0.69 -8.58 1.15
CA GLY A 195 -0.36 -9.46 1.66
C GLY A 195 -0.94 -10.42 0.61
N MET A 196 -0.22 -10.68 -0.48
CA MET A 196 -0.64 -11.65 -1.50
C MET A 196 -0.15 -13.06 -1.18
N ASP A 197 -0.96 -14.05 -1.53
CA ASP A 197 -0.49 -15.43 -1.64
C ASP A 197 0.15 -15.62 -3.01
N VAL A 198 1.41 -16.04 -3.06
CA VAL A 198 2.20 -16.04 -4.30
C VAL A 198 2.70 -17.45 -4.58
N HIS A 199 2.24 -17.97 -5.71
CA HIS A 199 2.67 -19.21 -6.32
C HIS A 199 3.66 -18.93 -7.44
N CYS A 200 4.73 -19.71 -7.52
CA CYS A 200 5.72 -19.57 -8.57
C CYS A 200 6.03 -20.95 -9.18
N PRO A 201 5.43 -21.30 -10.33
CA PRO A 201 5.60 -22.62 -10.94
C PRO A 201 7.07 -22.97 -11.22
N GLU A 202 7.86 -21.99 -11.64
CA GLU A 202 9.28 -22.17 -12.01
C GLU A 202 10.20 -22.37 -10.80
N LEU A 203 9.74 -22.07 -9.58
CA LEU A 203 10.47 -22.26 -8.33
C LEU A 203 9.90 -23.39 -7.46
N GLU A 204 8.71 -23.90 -7.79
CA GLU A 204 7.96 -24.85 -6.96
C GLU A 204 7.73 -26.18 -7.70
N PHE A 205 8.40 -27.25 -7.26
CA PHE A 205 8.23 -28.58 -7.84
C PHE A 205 6.84 -29.16 -7.53
N GLY A 206 6.08 -29.50 -8.57
CA GLY A 206 4.86 -30.32 -8.48
C GLY A 206 3.54 -29.56 -8.29
N SER A 207 3.56 -28.22 -8.33
CA SER A 207 2.37 -27.39 -8.15
C SER A 207 1.80 -26.95 -9.50
N ASN A 208 0.99 -27.81 -10.12
CA ASN A 208 0.47 -27.59 -11.47
C ASN A 208 -0.91 -26.93 -11.53
N ASN A 209 -1.51 -26.55 -10.39
CA ASN A 209 -2.85 -25.96 -10.40
C ASN A 209 -3.15 -25.15 -9.14
N THR A 210 -2.93 -23.84 -9.20
CA THR A 210 -3.47 -22.89 -8.24
C THR A 210 -4.33 -21.90 -9.01
N SER A 211 -5.58 -21.72 -8.56
CA SER A 211 -6.47 -20.70 -9.10
C SER A 211 -5.93 -19.33 -8.70
N ALA A 212 -5.21 -18.67 -9.60
CA ALA A 212 -4.69 -17.32 -9.38
C ALA A 212 -5.77 -16.26 -9.66
N SER A 213 -5.78 -15.20 -8.84
CA SER A 213 -6.64 -14.03 -8.98
C SER A 213 -6.02 -12.97 -9.90
N ALA A 214 -4.70 -12.98 -10.05
CA ALA A 214 -3.95 -12.22 -11.05
C ALA A 214 -2.64 -12.94 -11.40
N ILE A 215 -2.02 -12.56 -12.51
CA ILE A 215 -0.69 -13.03 -12.91
C ILE A 215 0.26 -11.84 -13.02
N LEU A 216 1.45 -12.01 -12.45
CA LEU A 216 2.60 -11.16 -12.76
C LEU A 216 3.55 -11.94 -13.68
N VAL A 217 3.92 -11.32 -14.80
CA VAL A 217 4.92 -11.83 -15.72
C VAL A 217 6.16 -10.95 -15.66
N ILE A 218 7.31 -11.54 -15.35
CA ILE A 218 8.62 -10.92 -15.53
C ILE A 218 9.14 -11.32 -16.91
N ASP A 219 9.05 -10.39 -17.85
CA ASP A 219 9.37 -10.63 -19.26
C ASP A 219 10.87 -10.51 -19.54
N ASP A 220 11.62 -11.51 -19.08
CA ASP A 220 13.05 -11.68 -19.37
C ASP A 220 13.37 -13.16 -19.61
N GLY A 221 13.24 -13.60 -20.87
CA GLY A 221 13.63 -14.96 -21.28
C GLY A 221 12.62 -16.06 -20.93
N LEU A 222 11.32 -15.78 -21.04
CA LEU A 222 10.23 -16.71 -20.73
C LEU A 222 10.38 -18.08 -21.40
N SER A 223 10.11 -19.15 -20.64
CA SER A 223 10.09 -20.52 -21.17
C SER A 223 8.80 -20.78 -21.97
N LEU A 224 8.82 -21.80 -22.84
CA LEU A 224 7.61 -22.23 -23.56
C LEU A 224 6.50 -22.69 -22.60
N GLU A 225 6.87 -23.23 -21.44
CA GLU A 225 5.92 -23.65 -20.41
C GLU A 225 5.26 -22.43 -19.74
N SER A 226 6.04 -21.40 -19.38
CA SER A 226 5.50 -20.15 -18.83
C SER A 226 4.56 -19.48 -19.84
N LEU A 227 4.96 -19.39 -21.12
CA LEU A 227 4.13 -18.83 -22.19
C LEU A 227 2.80 -19.58 -22.35
N SER A 228 2.82 -20.91 -22.23
CA SER A 228 1.61 -21.73 -22.31
C SER A 228 0.66 -21.45 -21.15
N ARG A 229 1.17 -21.32 -19.91
CA ARG A 229 0.35 -20.97 -18.73
C ARG A 229 -0.22 -19.56 -18.84
N ILE A 230 0.58 -18.59 -19.28
CA ILE A 230 0.12 -17.22 -19.54
C ILE A 230 -1.03 -17.22 -20.56
N GLN A 231 -0.92 -18.00 -21.64
CA GLN A 231 -1.97 -18.07 -22.65
C GLN A 231 -3.27 -18.70 -22.13
N VAL A 232 -3.19 -19.72 -21.27
CA VAL A 232 -4.36 -20.31 -20.61
C VAL A 232 -5.04 -19.29 -19.70
N ALA A 233 -4.27 -18.55 -18.90
CA ALA A 233 -4.80 -17.53 -18.01
C ALA A 233 -5.47 -16.36 -18.74
N LYS A 234 -4.92 -15.97 -19.90
CA LYS A 234 -5.57 -15.01 -20.81
C LYS A 234 -6.92 -15.53 -21.29
N ALA A 235 -7.00 -16.81 -21.70
CA ALA A 235 -8.26 -17.41 -22.16
C ALA A 235 -9.34 -17.48 -21.07
N THR A 236 -8.94 -17.56 -19.79
CA THR A 236 -9.85 -17.48 -18.63
C THR A 236 -10.05 -16.03 -18.12
N ALA A 237 -9.43 -15.06 -18.79
CA ALA A 237 -9.44 -13.63 -18.48
C ALA A 237 -9.02 -13.34 -17.02
N ILE A 238 -8.01 -14.05 -16.53
CA ILE A 238 -7.31 -13.66 -15.29
C ILE A 238 -6.50 -12.38 -15.58
N PRO A 239 -6.61 -11.34 -14.75
CA PRO A 239 -5.85 -10.11 -14.92
C PRO A 239 -4.35 -10.34 -15.07
N LEU A 240 -3.74 -9.75 -16.08
CA LEU A 240 -2.34 -9.94 -16.44
C LEU A 240 -1.54 -8.65 -16.35
N VAL A 241 -0.50 -8.64 -15.51
CA VAL A 241 0.47 -7.55 -15.39
C VAL A 241 1.82 -8.03 -15.88
N THR A 242 2.48 -7.25 -16.73
CA THR A 242 3.82 -7.56 -17.23
C THR A 242 4.83 -6.50 -16.83
N LEU A 243 5.89 -6.94 -16.16
CA LEU A 243 7.12 -6.17 -16.00
C LEU A 243 8.00 -6.41 -17.24
N HIS A 244 8.18 -5.36 -18.04
CA HIS A 244 8.95 -5.38 -19.27
C HIS A 244 10.02 -4.28 -19.24
N GLU A 245 11.22 -4.62 -18.77
CA GLU A 245 12.34 -3.68 -18.66
C GLU A 245 13.20 -3.61 -19.94
N ARG A 246 13.06 -4.58 -20.86
CA ARG A 246 13.94 -4.72 -22.03
C ARG A 246 13.28 -4.15 -23.29
N ALA A 247 13.73 -2.99 -23.75
CA ALA A 247 13.19 -2.34 -24.96
C ALA A 247 13.28 -3.18 -26.27
N ASP A 248 14.15 -4.19 -26.32
CA ASP A 248 14.52 -4.91 -27.55
C ASP A 248 14.03 -6.38 -27.64
N THR A 249 13.24 -6.89 -26.69
CA THR A 249 12.74 -8.28 -26.77
C THR A 249 11.53 -8.37 -27.72
N PRO A 250 11.62 -9.06 -28.88
CA PRO A 250 10.58 -9.01 -29.92
C PRO A 250 9.25 -9.72 -29.61
N ASN A 251 9.09 -10.32 -28.42
CA ASN A 251 7.98 -11.22 -28.09
C ASN A 251 7.36 -10.94 -26.71
N SER A 252 7.44 -9.70 -26.24
CA SER A 252 6.88 -9.34 -24.95
C SER A 252 5.36 -9.36 -25.01
N VAL A 253 4.75 -10.35 -24.35
CA VAL A 253 3.31 -10.56 -24.10
C VAL A 253 2.42 -9.34 -24.44
N ALA A 254 2.09 -9.14 -25.72
CA ALA A 254 1.53 -7.87 -26.21
C ALA A 254 0.10 -7.56 -25.72
N ASP A 255 -0.56 -8.54 -25.08
CA ASP A 255 -1.97 -8.44 -24.63
C ASP A 255 -2.10 -8.55 -23.09
N SER A 256 -1.23 -7.88 -22.34
CA SER A 256 -1.40 -7.74 -20.89
C SER A 256 -2.37 -6.59 -20.56
N ASP A 257 -3.15 -6.73 -19.49
CA ASP A 257 -4.02 -5.64 -19.02
C ASP A 257 -3.19 -4.43 -18.58
N TRP A 258 -1.99 -4.67 -18.03
CA TRP A 258 -1.00 -3.63 -17.71
C TRP A 258 0.42 -4.07 -18.09
N ILE A 259 1.19 -3.13 -18.66
CA ILE A 259 2.61 -3.29 -18.97
C ILE A 259 3.35 -2.11 -18.34
N THR A 260 4.45 -2.40 -17.64
CA THR A 260 5.29 -1.38 -17.00
C THR A 260 6.75 -1.81 -17.04
N ASP A 261 7.67 -0.86 -17.06
CA ASP A 261 9.12 -1.06 -16.93
C ASP A 261 9.61 -0.87 -15.49
N ASP A 262 8.69 -0.61 -14.56
CA ASP A 262 8.98 -0.26 -13.17
C ASP A 262 8.56 -1.39 -12.22
N PHE A 263 9.55 -2.01 -11.57
CA PHE A 263 9.35 -3.15 -10.67
C PHE A 263 8.33 -2.86 -9.56
N THR A 264 8.44 -1.70 -8.89
CA THR A 264 7.53 -1.34 -7.79
C THR A 264 6.10 -1.18 -8.29
N THR A 265 5.94 -0.54 -9.43
CA THR A 265 4.64 -0.37 -10.10
C THR A 265 4.04 -1.72 -10.47
N ALA A 266 4.83 -2.65 -10.99
CA ALA A 266 4.36 -4.00 -11.31
C ALA A 266 3.79 -4.72 -10.08
N MET A 267 4.51 -4.69 -8.94
CA MET A 267 4.03 -5.33 -7.70
C MET A 267 2.67 -4.75 -7.23
N TYR A 268 2.53 -3.42 -7.26
CA TYR A 268 1.32 -2.75 -6.80
C TYR A 268 0.13 -2.99 -7.74
N LEU A 269 0.35 -2.89 -9.06
CA LEU A 269 -0.68 -3.19 -10.05
C LEU A 269 -1.16 -4.64 -9.92
N THR A 270 -0.25 -5.60 -9.77
CA THR A 270 -0.60 -7.01 -9.54
C THR A 270 -1.40 -7.18 -8.26
N ALA A 271 -0.97 -6.58 -7.15
CA ALA A 271 -1.68 -6.68 -5.87
C ALA A 271 -3.08 -6.06 -5.94
N TRP A 272 -3.26 -4.95 -6.66
CA TRP A 272 -4.59 -4.34 -6.88
C TRP A 272 -5.46 -5.16 -7.83
N ALA A 273 -4.87 -5.75 -8.87
CA ALA A 273 -5.56 -6.62 -9.81
C ALA A 273 -6.07 -7.89 -9.11
N ALA A 274 -5.25 -8.52 -8.26
CA ALA A 274 -5.63 -9.71 -7.50
C ALA A 274 -6.76 -9.47 -6.50
N LYS A 275 -6.90 -8.24 -5.99
CA LYS A 275 -7.97 -7.83 -5.06
C LYS A 275 -9.28 -7.49 -5.76
N SER A 276 -9.22 -7.08 -7.02
CA SER A 276 -10.38 -6.58 -7.76
C SER A 276 -11.27 -7.75 -8.17
N LYS A 277 -12.55 -7.74 -7.76
CA LYS A 277 -13.55 -8.59 -8.44
C LYS A 277 -13.73 -8.06 -9.85
N LYS A 278 -13.78 -8.95 -10.84
CA LYS A 278 -13.78 -8.71 -12.30
C LYS A 278 -14.92 -7.81 -12.86
N THR A 279 -15.65 -7.10 -12.02
CA THR A 279 -16.81 -6.26 -12.38
C THR A 279 -16.48 -4.79 -12.66
N ASP A 280 -15.26 -4.31 -12.39
CA ASP A 280 -14.89 -2.91 -12.65
C ASP A 280 -14.03 -2.78 -13.93
N LYS A 281 -14.61 -3.11 -15.09
CA LYS A 281 -14.19 -2.54 -16.38
C LYS A 281 -15.31 -1.61 -16.85
N GLN A 282 -15.09 -0.31 -16.78
CA GLN A 282 -15.74 0.71 -17.60
C GLN A 282 -14.67 1.39 -18.44
#